data_AF-A0A511MV96-F1
#
_entry.id   AF-A0A511MV96-F1
#
_cell.length_a   1.000
_cell.length_b   1.000
_cell.length_c   1.000
_cell.angle_alpha   90.00
_cell.angle_beta   90.00
_cell.angle_gamma   90.00
#
_symmetry.space_group_name_H-M   'P 1'
#
loop_
_entity.id
_entity.type
_entity.pdbx_description
1 polymer ?
#
loop_
_entity_poly.entity_id
_entity_poly.type
_entity_poly.pdbx_seq_one_letter_code
_entity_poly.pdbx_strand_id
1 'polypeptide(L)'
;MLHIHKSLPILMLSSLLGSAAAASVPETLVAEWLAGEPYPAEYFNIATTDFRSASTGAERLVIRKDGTYEFAQLKTGATPGYFGSLLIACETIDLYWEKGTVKVNGSQLVLHPTSSKSRTGATPVRHNNGCTVYKGFENTRTPQDRTLKFSVQGGTLKLTSGQSTSSYNTRAPQASKPSATPSKPTRAQTQTSSGSKLSSNLQGEWYSGTVSPMEYYNVTTGLWTNASGTSTILKLNGDGTYMKTGLLTISTFGCNSKLFVQEQGKVAQSGNQLNFTPTSSLSQGYTCSPDHSYKQENTAKPSSVKYSLEQREYGLTLSLTTADGTTIYRPSEGTGSTPANTSSSNTASNSGYSNSTPVQQQVKPIRTDASGNWNVLLSAGGETLELTISVDEDDRGIMGNVYMQGEYVGYVMGNRNTGVLSLTLNDDDETTFKAQGNFRNNPDNARYPIDYYLGEFEATNVRGESLGNGALELSRPQN
;
A
#
# COMPACT_ATOMS: atom_id res chain seq x y z
N MET A 1 61.96 14.50 21.34
CA MET A 1 62.65 14.35 20.05
C MET A 1 61.94 15.23 19.03
N LEU A 2 62.62 16.31 18.62
CA LEU A 2 62.21 17.19 17.53
C LEU A 2 62.31 16.46 16.19
N HIS A 3 61.30 16.56 15.32
CA HIS A 3 61.49 16.38 13.88
C HIS A 3 60.86 17.56 13.12
N ILE A 4 61.76 18.37 12.57
CA ILE A 4 61.56 19.46 11.63
C ILE A 4 61.53 18.84 10.24
N HIS A 5 60.53 19.14 9.40
CA HIS A 5 60.65 18.93 7.96
C HIS A 5 60.00 20.07 7.16
N LYS A 6 60.88 20.95 6.71
CA LYS A 6 61.01 21.59 5.38
C LYS A 6 59.72 21.90 4.60
N SER A 7 59.43 23.20 4.56
CA SER A 7 58.59 23.92 3.61
C SER A 7 59.14 23.82 2.18
N LEU A 8 58.29 23.45 1.22
CA LEU A 8 58.49 23.67 -0.22
C LEU A 8 57.65 24.89 -0.68
N PRO A 9 58.11 25.65 -1.68
CA PRO A 9 57.36 26.79 -2.21
C PRO A 9 56.22 26.29 -3.11
N ILE A 10 54.99 26.63 -2.72
CA ILE A 10 53.78 26.42 -3.51
C ILE A 10 53.81 27.40 -4.70
N LEU A 11 54.03 26.87 -5.90
CA LEU A 11 53.81 27.58 -7.16
C LEU A 11 52.29 27.81 -7.30
N MET A 12 51.86 29.06 -7.11
CA MET A 12 50.51 29.52 -7.42
C MET A 12 50.31 29.52 -8.95
N LEU A 13 49.90 28.38 -9.52
CA LEU A 13 49.23 28.37 -10.81
C LEU A 13 47.79 28.84 -10.59
N SER A 14 47.57 30.14 -10.81
CA SER A 14 46.26 30.73 -11.03
C SER A 14 45.64 30.10 -12.28
N SER A 15 44.98 28.96 -12.09
CA SER A 15 44.10 28.36 -13.09
C SER A 15 42.91 29.28 -13.27
N LEU A 16 42.77 29.81 -14.48
CA LEU A 16 41.55 30.44 -14.96
C LEU A 16 40.41 29.43 -14.78
N LEU A 17 39.62 29.61 -13.71
CA LEU A 17 38.33 28.95 -13.52
C LEU A 17 37.39 29.49 -14.60
N GLY A 18 37.57 29.02 -15.84
CA GLY A 18 36.56 29.12 -16.86
C GLY A 18 35.34 28.40 -16.32
N SER A 19 34.30 29.16 -15.97
CA SER A 19 32.99 28.61 -15.61
C SER A 19 32.49 27.82 -16.80
N ALA A 20 32.79 26.52 -16.84
CA ALA A 20 32.24 25.62 -17.83
C ALA A 20 30.72 25.72 -17.69
N ALA A 21 30.08 26.34 -18.68
CA ALA A 21 28.64 26.42 -18.74
C ALA A 21 28.10 25.00 -18.58
N ALA A 22 27.29 24.78 -17.54
CA ALA A 22 26.71 23.47 -17.30
C ALA A 22 25.99 23.03 -18.57
N ALA A 23 26.36 21.85 -19.09
CA ALA A 23 25.73 21.29 -20.27
C ALA A 23 24.21 21.25 -20.04
N SER A 24 23.45 21.92 -20.90
CA SER A 24 21.99 21.95 -20.82
C SER A 24 21.42 20.54 -20.94
N VAL A 25 20.39 20.21 -20.16
CA VAL A 25 19.67 18.93 -20.30
C VAL A 25 19.09 18.81 -21.71
N PRO A 26 19.33 17.71 -22.45
CA PRO A 26 18.75 17.49 -23.77
C PRO A 26 17.22 17.61 -23.74
N GLU A 27 16.62 18.29 -24.72
CA GLU A 27 15.17 18.49 -24.76
C GLU A 27 14.38 17.18 -24.78
N THR A 28 14.97 16.11 -25.32
CA THR A 28 14.37 14.76 -25.35
C THR A 28 14.21 14.12 -23.97
N LEU A 29 14.95 14.59 -22.96
CA LEU A 29 14.81 14.13 -21.56
C LEU A 29 13.83 14.97 -20.76
N VAL A 30 13.53 16.19 -21.20
CA VAL A 30 12.68 17.13 -20.47
C VAL A 30 11.22 16.73 -20.64
N ALA A 31 10.73 15.91 -19.72
CA ALA A 31 9.35 15.46 -19.67
C ALA A 31 8.98 14.97 -18.26
N GLU A 32 7.72 14.61 -18.11
CA GLU A 32 7.25 13.75 -17.03
C GLU A 32 7.21 12.30 -17.55
N TRP A 33 7.93 11.43 -16.88
CA TRP A 33 8.13 10.03 -17.21
C TRP A 33 7.45 9.16 -16.16
N LEU A 34 6.66 8.18 -16.60
CA LEU A 34 5.88 7.30 -15.71
C LEU A 34 6.20 5.84 -15.99
N ALA A 35 6.34 5.06 -14.92
CA ALA A 35 6.34 3.60 -14.99
C ALA A 35 5.19 3.07 -14.12
N GLY A 36 4.50 2.02 -14.56
CA GLY A 36 3.29 1.53 -13.90
C GLY A 36 2.04 2.37 -14.22
N GLU A 37 1.12 2.46 -13.26
CA GLU A 37 -0.18 3.15 -13.45
C GLU A 37 0.01 4.68 -13.53
N PRO A 38 -0.59 5.38 -14.52
CA PRO A 38 -0.36 6.80 -14.77
C PRO A 38 -1.17 7.72 -13.82
N TYR A 39 -1.02 7.55 -12.51
CA TYR A 39 -1.74 8.33 -11.50
C TYR A 39 -1.58 9.85 -11.68
N PRO A 40 -2.54 10.67 -11.22
CA PRO A 40 -2.38 12.12 -11.16
C PRO A 40 -1.14 12.55 -10.35
N ALA A 41 -0.58 13.73 -10.65
CA ALA A 41 0.67 14.19 -10.04
C ALA A 41 0.59 14.33 -8.51
N GLU A 42 -0.59 14.64 -7.97
CA GLU A 42 -0.86 14.76 -6.54
C GLU A 42 -0.65 13.45 -5.77
N TYR A 43 -0.78 12.29 -6.42
CA TYR A 43 -0.52 10.98 -5.81
C TYR A 43 0.97 10.77 -5.48
N PHE A 44 1.85 11.54 -6.10
CA PHE A 44 3.30 11.45 -5.88
C PHE A 44 3.81 12.52 -4.90
N ASN A 45 2.92 13.30 -4.30
CA ASN A 45 3.29 14.37 -3.39
C ASN A 45 3.31 13.90 -1.92
N ILE A 46 4.52 13.77 -1.36
CA ILE A 46 4.73 13.31 0.02
C ILE A 46 4.15 14.24 1.09
N ALA A 47 3.93 15.52 0.78
CA ALA A 47 3.31 16.46 1.70
C ALA A 47 1.79 16.23 1.85
N THR A 48 1.18 15.45 0.96
CA THR A 48 -0.26 15.15 0.98
C THR A 48 -0.52 13.74 1.49
N THR A 49 -1.80 13.42 1.72
CA THR A 49 -2.27 12.05 1.94
C THR A 49 -2.78 11.39 0.64
N ASP A 50 -2.75 12.09 -0.49
CA ASP A 50 -3.41 11.66 -1.72
C ASP A 50 -2.76 10.44 -2.34
N PHE A 51 -1.46 10.22 -2.07
CA PHE A 51 -0.74 9.01 -2.42
C PHE A 51 -1.41 7.74 -1.89
N ARG A 52 -2.16 7.83 -0.79
CA ARG A 52 -2.91 6.70 -0.23
C ARG A 52 -4.04 6.23 -1.15
N SER A 53 -4.41 7.00 -2.16
CA SER A 53 -5.43 6.62 -3.14
C SER A 53 -4.87 5.76 -4.27
N ALA A 54 -3.56 5.54 -4.35
CA ALA A 54 -2.98 4.57 -5.28
C ALA A 54 -3.30 3.13 -4.84
N SER A 55 -3.53 2.28 -5.84
CA SER A 55 -3.92 0.88 -5.70
C SER A 55 -2.87 -0.09 -6.23
N THR A 56 -1.86 0.40 -6.97
CA THR A 56 -0.74 -0.37 -7.50
C THR A 56 0.57 0.41 -7.39
N GLY A 57 1.70 -0.27 -7.61
CA GLY A 57 3.00 0.38 -7.69
C GLY A 57 3.12 1.27 -8.93
N ALA A 58 3.74 2.43 -8.77
CA ALA A 58 3.99 3.36 -9.87
C ALA A 58 5.22 4.24 -9.58
N GLU A 59 5.88 4.70 -10.61
CA GLU A 59 7.01 5.62 -10.51
C GLU A 59 6.76 6.86 -11.37
N ARG A 60 7.23 7.99 -10.87
CA ARG A 60 7.18 9.28 -11.57
C ARG A 60 8.53 9.95 -11.51
N LEU A 61 9.07 10.28 -12.67
CA LEU A 61 10.29 11.06 -12.83
C LEU A 61 10.00 12.31 -13.66
N VAL A 62 10.23 13.49 -13.09
CA VAL A 62 10.12 14.77 -13.80
C VAL A 62 11.52 15.33 -13.99
N ILE A 63 11.91 15.58 -15.24
CA ILE A 63 13.16 16.26 -15.57
C ILE A 63 12.79 17.60 -16.22
N ARG A 64 13.35 18.70 -15.68
CA ARG A 64 13.04 20.07 -16.12
C ARG A 64 14.20 20.67 -16.92
N LYS A 65 13.89 21.69 -17.75
CA LYS A 65 14.89 22.38 -18.60
C LYS A 65 16.01 23.04 -17.80
N ASP A 66 15.73 23.43 -16.55
CA ASP A 66 16.67 24.10 -15.65
C ASP A 66 17.68 23.13 -14.98
N GLY A 67 17.65 21.84 -15.32
CA GLY A 67 18.52 20.84 -14.72
C GLY A 67 18.06 20.38 -13.34
N THR A 68 16.83 20.69 -12.92
CA THR A 68 16.23 20.08 -11.73
C THR A 68 15.45 18.83 -12.08
N TYR A 69 15.34 17.92 -11.10
CA TYR A 69 14.50 16.74 -11.23
C TYR A 69 13.71 16.46 -9.94
N GLU A 70 12.66 15.67 -10.09
CA GLU A 70 11.88 15.12 -9.00
C GLU A 70 11.56 13.66 -9.32
N PHE A 71 11.78 12.77 -8.37
CA PHE A 71 11.48 11.35 -8.50
C PHE A 71 10.59 10.91 -7.34
N ALA A 72 9.57 10.12 -7.65
CA ALA A 72 8.71 9.50 -6.67
C ALA A 72 8.39 8.06 -7.06
N GLN A 73 8.32 7.18 -6.06
CA GLN A 73 7.98 5.77 -6.23
C GLN A 73 6.91 5.39 -5.21
N LEU A 74 5.82 4.84 -5.71
CA LEU A 74 4.76 4.20 -4.94
C LEU A 74 5.00 2.70 -4.98
N LYS A 75 5.04 2.07 -3.81
CA LYS A 75 5.14 0.62 -3.67
C LYS A 75 4.01 0.12 -2.79
N THR A 76 3.19 -0.78 -3.32
CA THR A 76 2.19 -1.49 -2.53
C THR A 76 2.84 -2.65 -1.78
N GLY A 77 2.41 -2.87 -0.54
CA GLY A 77 2.81 -3.98 0.29
C GLY A 77 1.64 -4.49 1.12
N ALA A 78 1.93 -5.42 2.02
CA ALA A 78 0.97 -5.89 3.01
C ALA A 78 1.68 -6.04 4.35
N THR A 79 0.94 -5.74 5.42
CA THR A 79 1.36 -5.97 6.80
C THR A 79 0.33 -6.86 7.49
N PRO A 80 0.73 -7.69 8.44
CA PRO A 80 -0.23 -8.41 9.28
C PRO A 80 -1.15 -7.42 10.00
N GLY A 81 -2.45 -7.70 10.00
CA GLY A 81 -3.44 -6.98 10.78
C GLY A 81 -4.57 -7.92 11.18
N TYR A 82 -5.62 -7.37 11.78
CA TYR A 82 -6.56 -8.22 12.49
C TYR A 82 -8.02 -7.75 12.42
N PHE A 83 -8.94 -8.68 12.17
CA PHE A 83 -10.38 -8.45 12.24
C PHE A 83 -11.00 -9.35 13.31
N GLY A 84 -11.22 -8.81 14.50
CA GLY A 84 -11.47 -9.62 15.70
C GLY A 84 -10.27 -10.53 15.96
N SER A 85 -10.50 -11.84 16.14
CA SER A 85 -9.45 -12.85 16.34
C SER A 85 -8.83 -13.39 15.04
N LEU A 86 -9.31 -13.01 13.86
CA LEU A 86 -8.77 -13.49 12.57
C LEU A 86 -7.58 -12.63 12.11
N LEU A 87 -6.47 -13.31 11.80
CA LEU A 87 -5.32 -12.71 11.11
C LEU A 87 -5.70 -12.40 9.66
N ILE A 88 -5.49 -11.15 9.24
CA ILE A 88 -5.74 -10.66 7.89
C ILE A 88 -4.50 -9.95 7.36
N ALA A 89 -4.36 -9.90 6.03
CA ALA A 89 -3.34 -9.07 5.39
C ALA A 89 -3.91 -7.65 5.18
N CYS A 90 -3.26 -6.66 5.78
CA CYS A 90 -3.58 -5.25 5.63
C CYS A 90 -2.68 -4.60 4.60
N GLU A 91 -3.29 -4.15 3.51
CA GLU A 91 -2.60 -3.45 2.44
C GLU A 91 -1.93 -2.18 2.99
N THR A 92 -0.72 -1.96 2.50
CA THR A 92 0.09 -0.78 2.80
C THR A 92 0.60 -0.18 1.51
N ILE A 93 0.88 1.11 1.55
CA ILE A 93 1.53 1.85 0.49
C ILE A 93 2.69 2.65 1.05
N ASP A 94 3.83 2.45 0.41
CA ASP A 94 5.05 3.18 0.65
C ASP A 94 5.21 4.23 -0.45
N LEU A 95 5.58 5.43 -0.05
CA LEU A 95 5.97 6.50 -0.96
C LEU A 95 7.42 6.87 -0.68
N TYR A 96 8.28 6.68 -1.68
CA TYR A 96 9.60 7.31 -1.73
C TYR A 96 9.51 8.57 -2.59
N TRP A 97 10.15 9.65 -2.14
CA TRP A 97 10.21 10.90 -2.87
C TRP A 97 11.58 11.55 -2.73
N GLU A 98 12.13 12.06 -3.82
CA GLU A 98 13.34 12.85 -3.83
C GLU A 98 13.28 13.98 -4.86
N LYS A 99 14.08 15.02 -4.63
CA LYS A 99 14.33 16.08 -5.61
C LYS A 99 15.78 16.51 -5.59
N GLY A 100 16.27 17.02 -6.71
CA GLY A 100 17.65 17.43 -6.83
C GLY A 100 17.97 18.09 -8.16
N THR A 101 19.25 18.03 -8.51
CA THR A 101 19.75 18.44 -9.83
C THR A 101 20.16 17.23 -10.64
N VAL A 102 20.07 17.35 -11.96
CA VAL A 102 20.45 16.32 -12.92
C VAL A 102 21.48 16.89 -13.87
N LYS A 103 22.54 16.10 -14.12
CA LYS A 103 23.56 16.39 -15.14
C LYS A 103 23.58 15.26 -16.16
N VAL A 104 23.79 15.61 -17.42
CA VAL A 104 23.93 14.63 -18.50
C VAL A 104 25.38 14.61 -18.96
N ASN A 105 25.99 13.43 -18.91
CA ASN A 105 27.37 13.19 -19.38
C ASN A 105 27.37 12.06 -20.41
N GLY A 106 27.28 12.43 -21.69
CA GLY A 106 27.12 11.44 -22.76
C GLY A 106 25.84 10.62 -22.60
N SER A 107 25.97 9.30 -22.43
CA SER A 107 24.86 8.36 -22.20
C SER A 107 24.53 8.14 -20.72
N GLN A 108 25.10 8.96 -19.83
CA GLN A 108 24.87 8.89 -18.40
C GLN A 108 24.05 10.08 -17.90
N LEU A 109 23.10 9.78 -17.02
CA LEU A 109 22.29 10.70 -16.24
C LEU A 109 22.79 10.64 -14.80
N VAL A 110 23.39 11.73 -14.31
CA VAL A 110 23.88 11.84 -12.94
C VAL A 110 22.88 12.65 -12.13
N LEU A 111 22.24 12.00 -11.18
CA LEU A 111 21.29 12.58 -10.24
C LEU A 111 22.03 12.99 -8.96
N HIS A 112 21.88 14.26 -8.58
CA HIS A 112 22.40 14.83 -7.34
C HIS A 112 21.21 15.23 -6.45
N PRO A 113 20.63 14.30 -5.67
CA PRO A 113 19.51 14.61 -4.80
C PRO A 113 19.94 15.61 -3.73
N THR A 114 19.07 16.57 -3.45
CA THR A 114 19.24 17.57 -2.37
C THR A 114 18.30 17.31 -1.20
N SER A 115 17.24 16.54 -1.42
CA SER A 115 16.29 16.11 -0.41
C SER A 115 15.73 14.75 -0.79
N SER A 116 15.67 13.84 0.18
CA SER A 116 15.04 12.54 0.04
C SER A 116 14.21 12.24 1.28
N LYS A 117 13.00 11.75 1.07
CA LYS A 117 12.03 11.40 2.10
C LYS A 117 11.32 10.12 1.71
N SER A 118 10.87 9.36 2.70
CA SER A 118 9.98 8.23 2.48
C SER A 118 8.86 8.24 3.51
N ARG A 119 7.69 7.72 3.13
CA ARG A 119 6.61 7.40 4.05
C ARG A 119 6.26 5.93 3.88
N THR A 120 6.47 5.13 4.92
CA THR A 120 6.38 3.67 4.86
C THR A 120 5.21 3.15 5.69
N GLY A 121 4.52 2.13 5.19
CA GLY A 121 3.44 1.43 5.89
C GLY A 121 2.13 2.21 5.96
N ALA A 122 1.90 3.20 5.09
CA ALA A 122 0.64 3.94 5.12
C ALA A 122 -0.51 3.05 4.64
N THR A 123 -1.63 3.04 5.32
CA THR A 123 -2.81 2.29 4.88
C THR A 123 -3.47 3.03 3.72
N PRO A 124 -3.75 2.38 2.58
CA PRO A 124 -4.47 3.01 1.48
C PRO A 124 -5.82 3.59 1.92
N VAL A 125 -6.33 4.58 1.18
CA VAL A 125 -7.67 5.14 1.42
C VAL A 125 -8.72 4.03 1.38
N ARG A 126 -8.53 3.08 0.45
CA ARG A 126 -9.34 1.87 0.33
C ARG A 126 -8.56 0.68 0.92
N HIS A 127 -8.78 0.40 2.18
CA HIS A 127 -8.18 -0.75 2.87
C HIS A 127 -9.25 -1.81 3.17
N ASN A 128 -8.79 -3.04 3.42
CA ASN A 128 -9.66 -4.13 3.82
C ASN A 128 -10.33 -3.82 5.17
N ASN A 129 -11.58 -4.25 5.35
CA ASN A 129 -12.27 -4.09 6.63
C ASN A 129 -11.48 -4.81 7.73
N GLY A 130 -11.35 -4.15 8.88
CA GLY A 130 -10.54 -4.64 10.00
C GLY A 130 -9.11 -4.12 10.02
N CYS A 131 -8.63 -3.51 8.93
CA CYS A 131 -7.34 -2.86 8.96
C CYS A 131 -7.40 -1.50 9.64
N THR A 132 -6.54 -1.29 10.63
CA THR A 132 -6.37 0.02 11.26
C THR A 132 -5.77 1.00 10.26
N VAL A 133 -6.35 2.20 10.17
CA VAL A 133 -5.82 3.25 9.31
C VAL A 133 -4.52 3.80 9.88
N TYR A 134 -3.42 3.51 9.19
CA TYR A 134 -2.10 4.00 9.50
C TYR A 134 -1.69 5.13 8.55
N LYS A 135 -1.16 6.24 9.08
CA LYS A 135 -0.67 7.36 8.25
C LYS A 135 0.65 7.05 7.57
N GLY A 136 1.36 6.02 8.03
CA GLY A 136 2.74 5.72 7.64
C GLY A 136 3.75 6.45 8.51
N PHE A 137 4.97 5.94 8.52
CA PHE A 137 6.12 6.56 9.19
C PHE A 137 6.90 7.39 8.18
N GLU A 138 7.09 8.67 8.46
CA GLU A 138 7.96 9.52 7.66
C GLU A 138 9.42 9.39 8.09
N ASN A 139 10.30 9.16 7.13
CA ASN A 139 11.73 9.12 7.31
C ASN A 139 12.40 10.11 6.35
N THR A 140 13.39 10.85 6.84
CA THR A 140 14.30 11.63 5.98
C THR A 140 15.52 10.76 5.70
N ARG A 141 15.92 10.67 4.43
CA ARG A 141 17.09 9.87 4.02
C ARG A 141 18.22 10.79 3.61
N THR A 142 19.45 10.37 3.90
CA THR A 142 20.65 11.05 3.40
C THR A 142 20.68 10.96 1.88
N PRO A 143 20.65 12.09 1.16
CA PRO A 143 20.74 12.08 -0.30
C PRO A 143 22.06 11.43 -0.76
N GLN A 144 21.98 10.56 -1.78
CA GLN A 144 23.14 9.90 -2.38
C GLN A 144 23.12 10.13 -3.88
N ASP A 145 24.26 10.56 -4.43
CA ASP A 145 24.42 10.74 -5.87
C ASP A 145 24.25 9.40 -6.61
N ARG A 146 23.61 9.43 -7.77
CA ARG A 146 23.37 8.22 -8.59
C ARG A 146 23.69 8.48 -10.05
N THR A 147 24.45 7.56 -10.65
CA THR A 147 24.76 7.58 -12.08
C THR A 147 24.00 6.47 -12.79
N LEU A 148 23.13 6.83 -13.71
CA LEU A 148 22.29 5.93 -14.48
C LEU A 148 22.70 5.98 -15.95
N LYS A 149 22.78 4.86 -16.64
CA LYS A 149 22.81 4.87 -18.10
C LYS A 149 21.40 5.13 -18.62
N PHE A 150 21.24 5.94 -19.66
CA PHE A 150 19.91 6.20 -20.22
C PHE A 150 19.85 6.05 -21.74
N SER A 151 18.65 5.77 -22.24
CA SER A 151 18.30 5.90 -23.66
C SER A 151 16.85 6.37 -23.81
N VAL A 152 16.58 7.21 -24.81
CA VAL A 152 15.23 7.69 -25.12
C VAL A 152 14.90 7.30 -26.55
N GLN A 153 13.80 6.55 -26.73
CA GLN A 153 13.31 6.15 -28.04
C GLN A 153 11.79 6.06 -28.03
N GLY A 154 11.13 6.70 -29.00
CA GLY A 154 9.67 6.55 -29.20
C GLY A 154 8.80 7.02 -28.03
N GLY A 155 9.26 8.02 -27.26
CA GLY A 155 8.53 8.47 -26.06
C GLY A 155 8.72 7.56 -24.84
N THR A 156 9.65 6.60 -24.90
CA THR A 156 10.05 5.76 -23.78
C THR A 156 11.48 6.12 -23.35
N LEU A 157 11.66 6.37 -22.06
CA LEU A 157 12.95 6.52 -21.39
C LEU A 157 13.30 5.19 -20.72
N LYS A 158 14.50 4.67 -20.99
CA LYS A 158 15.07 3.54 -20.25
C LYS A 158 16.20 4.05 -19.36
N LEU A 159 16.20 3.64 -18.10
CA LEU A 159 17.26 3.94 -17.13
C LEU A 159 17.85 2.62 -16.62
N THR A 160 19.17 2.49 -16.65
CA THR A 160 19.88 1.30 -16.19
C THR A 160 20.83 1.65 -15.05
N SER A 161 20.69 0.93 -13.92
CA SER A 161 21.56 0.99 -12.75
C SER A 161 22.09 -0.41 -12.43
N GLY A 162 23.40 -0.62 -12.52
CA GLY A 162 23.98 -1.96 -12.40
C GLY A 162 23.38 -2.92 -13.44
N GLN A 163 22.72 -3.97 -12.96
CA GLN A 163 22.02 -4.97 -13.79
C GLN A 163 20.51 -4.67 -13.97
N SER A 164 19.96 -3.70 -13.26
CA SER A 164 18.52 -3.38 -13.31
C SER A 164 18.24 -2.33 -14.38
N THR A 165 17.18 -2.54 -15.16
CA THR A 165 16.69 -1.56 -16.16
C THR A 165 15.22 -1.25 -15.94
N SER A 166 14.90 0.03 -15.74
CA SER A 166 13.54 0.56 -15.64
C SER A 166 13.14 1.23 -16.95
N SER A 167 11.87 1.10 -17.35
CA SER A 167 11.31 1.75 -18.54
C SER A 167 10.16 2.67 -18.15
N TYR A 168 10.20 3.90 -18.65
CA TYR A 168 9.22 4.94 -18.38
C TYR A 168 8.63 5.44 -19.69
N ASN A 169 7.32 5.68 -19.71
CA ASN A 169 6.65 6.31 -20.83
C ASN A 169 6.39 7.78 -20.52
N THR A 170 6.53 8.64 -21.52
CA THR A 170 6.19 10.06 -21.37
C THR A 170 4.71 10.22 -21.06
N ARG A 171 4.36 11.07 -20.09
CA ARG A 171 2.97 11.44 -19.84
C ARG A 171 2.51 12.30 -21.02
N ALA A 172 1.45 11.86 -21.71
CA ALA A 172 0.76 12.74 -22.64
C ALA A 172 0.35 14.02 -21.91
N PRO A 173 0.52 15.22 -22.49
CA PRO A 173 0.06 16.46 -21.86
C PRO A 173 -1.39 16.28 -21.44
N GLN A 174 -1.65 16.23 -20.13
CA GLN A 174 -3.04 16.19 -19.66
C GLN A 174 -3.67 17.48 -20.16
N ALA A 175 -4.66 17.35 -21.04
CA ALA A 175 -5.46 18.48 -21.45
C ALA A 175 -5.94 19.16 -20.17
N SER A 176 -5.46 20.38 -19.93
CA SER A 176 -5.77 21.15 -18.74
C SER A 176 -7.27 21.06 -18.52
N LYS A 177 -7.68 20.44 -17.40
CA LYS A 177 -9.08 20.22 -17.06
C LYS A 177 -9.84 21.53 -17.32
N PRO A 178 -10.82 21.58 -18.25
CA PRO A 178 -11.52 22.81 -18.55
C PRO A 178 -12.09 23.36 -17.26
N SER A 179 -11.69 24.59 -16.90
CA SER A 179 -12.24 25.30 -15.76
C SER A 179 -13.70 25.59 -16.08
N ALA A 180 -14.60 24.75 -15.57
CA ALA A 180 -16.02 24.80 -15.88
C ALA A 180 -16.68 25.96 -15.12
N THR A 181 -16.89 27.07 -15.82
CA THR A 181 -17.88 28.10 -15.43
C THR A 181 -19.28 27.50 -15.61
N PRO A 182 -20.18 27.53 -14.60
CA PRO A 182 -21.46 26.84 -14.69
C PRO A 182 -22.47 27.63 -15.54
N SER A 183 -22.85 27.08 -16.70
CA SER A 183 -24.00 27.53 -17.50
C SER A 183 -25.25 26.74 -17.11
N LYS A 184 -26.31 27.46 -16.71
CA LYS A 184 -27.62 26.95 -16.28
C LYS A 184 -28.37 26.24 -17.43
N PRO A 185 -28.92 25.02 -17.27
CA PRO A 185 -29.71 24.37 -18.30
C PRO A 185 -31.22 24.62 -18.18
N THR A 186 -31.85 24.98 -19.31
CA THR A 186 -33.30 25.08 -19.52
C THR A 186 -33.85 23.73 -19.99
N ARG A 187 -34.94 23.28 -19.35
CA ARG A 187 -35.58 21.97 -19.53
C ARG A 187 -36.69 22.01 -20.59
N ALA A 188 -36.70 21.03 -21.49
CA ALA A 188 -37.91 20.45 -22.07
C ALA A 188 -37.59 19.02 -22.55
N GLN A 189 -38.31 18.01 -22.05
CA GLN A 189 -38.23 16.64 -22.54
C GLN A 189 -39.64 16.06 -22.68
N THR A 190 -39.93 15.59 -23.90
CA THR A 190 -41.10 14.82 -24.29
C THR A 190 -40.78 13.32 -24.12
N GLN A 191 -41.63 12.57 -23.43
CA GLN A 191 -41.49 11.14 -23.17
C GLN A 191 -42.03 10.30 -24.33
N THR A 192 -41.19 9.42 -24.86
CA THR A 192 -41.62 8.25 -25.65
C THR A 192 -40.98 7.00 -25.05
N SER A 193 -41.81 6.01 -24.73
CA SER A 193 -41.47 4.73 -24.12
C SER A 193 -40.81 3.76 -25.09
N SER A 194 -39.53 3.45 -24.90
CA SER A 194 -38.85 2.32 -25.54
C SER A 194 -37.64 1.87 -24.70
N GLY A 195 -37.76 0.66 -24.12
CA GLY A 195 -36.73 0.01 -23.29
C GLY A 195 -36.50 0.70 -21.95
N SER A 196 -36.89 0.07 -20.83
CA SER A 196 -36.57 0.60 -19.50
C SER A 196 -35.06 0.58 -19.28
N LYS A 197 -34.40 1.68 -19.65
CA LYS A 197 -32.98 1.91 -19.43
C LYS A 197 -32.69 1.84 -17.94
N LEU A 198 -31.62 1.13 -17.55
CA LEU A 198 -31.14 1.14 -16.17
C LEU A 198 -30.94 2.58 -15.70
N SER A 199 -31.37 2.90 -14.48
CA SER A 199 -31.09 4.20 -13.89
C SER A 199 -29.59 4.50 -13.91
N SER A 200 -29.19 5.73 -14.22
CA SER A 200 -27.78 6.12 -14.36
C SER A 200 -26.94 5.80 -13.13
N ASN A 201 -27.54 5.83 -11.94
CA ASN A 201 -26.86 5.56 -10.67
C ASN A 201 -26.55 4.07 -10.45
N LEU A 202 -27.15 3.17 -11.24
CA LEU A 202 -26.82 1.74 -11.25
C LEU A 202 -25.78 1.39 -12.32
N GLN A 203 -25.57 2.26 -13.30
CA GLN A 203 -24.65 1.99 -14.40
C GLN A 203 -23.21 2.11 -13.92
N GLY A 204 -22.33 1.28 -14.46
CA GLY A 204 -20.92 1.24 -14.10
C GLY A 204 -20.46 -0.16 -13.73
N GLU A 205 -19.24 -0.23 -13.24
CA GLU A 205 -18.64 -1.46 -12.73
C GLU A 205 -18.62 -1.43 -11.21
N TRP A 206 -18.95 -2.55 -10.59
CA TRP A 206 -19.19 -2.71 -9.16
C TRP A 206 -18.39 -3.91 -8.66
N TYR A 207 -17.78 -3.80 -7.49
CA TYR A 207 -16.84 -4.77 -6.95
C TYR A 207 -17.20 -5.18 -5.52
N SER A 208 -17.13 -6.48 -5.22
CA SER A 208 -17.36 -7.05 -3.89
C SER A 208 -16.31 -8.10 -3.56
N GLY A 209 -15.84 -8.11 -2.31
CA GLY A 209 -14.85 -9.07 -1.81
C GLY A 209 -13.41 -8.72 -2.19
N THR A 210 -12.46 -9.63 -1.95
CA THR A 210 -11.05 -9.56 -2.38
C THR A 210 -10.50 -10.97 -2.60
N VAL A 211 -9.58 -11.12 -3.54
CA VAL A 211 -8.75 -12.32 -3.70
C VAL A 211 -7.31 -11.81 -3.67
N SER A 212 -6.47 -12.35 -2.77
CA SER A 212 -5.06 -11.98 -2.78
C SER A 212 -4.48 -12.31 -4.17
N PRO A 213 -3.89 -11.34 -4.89
CA PRO A 213 -3.25 -11.63 -6.17
C PRO A 213 -1.94 -12.41 -5.99
N MET A 214 -1.43 -12.47 -4.76
CA MET A 214 -0.16 -13.12 -4.41
C MET A 214 -0.40 -14.38 -3.58
N GLU A 215 0.31 -15.44 -3.96
CA GLU A 215 0.55 -16.58 -3.07
C GLU A 215 1.24 -16.08 -1.79
N TYR A 216 0.89 -16.65 -0.65
CA TYR A 216 1.54 -16.31 0.61
C TYR A 216 2.44 -17.45 1.04
N TYR A 217 3.64 -17.14 1.51
CA TYR A 217 4.57 -18.14 2.01
C TYR A 217 4.08 -18.64 3.38
N ASN A 218 3.77 -19.92 3.49
CA ASN A 218 3.41 -20.54 4.75
C ASN A 218 4.69 -20.97 5.47
N VAL A 219 5.12 -20.15 6.42
CA VAL A 219 6.34 -20.32 7.22
C VAL A 219 6.35 -21.60 8.07
N THR A 220 5.18 -22.17 8.40
CA THR A 220 5.12 -23.44 9.15
C THR A 220 5.41 -24.64 8.28
N THR A 221 5.07 -24.57 6.99
CA THR A 221 5.23 -25.70 6.06
C THR A 221 6.37 -25.50 5.06
N GLY A 222 6.97 -24.31 5.00
CA GLY A 222 8.03 -23.96 4.05
C GLY A 222 7.57 -23.89 2.58
N LEU A 223 6.26 -23.75 2.35
CA LEU A 223 5.66 -23.83 1.01
C LEU A 223 4.88 -22.55 0.69
N TRP A 224 4.98 -22.13 -0.56
CA TRP A 224 4.08 -21.13 -1.14
C TRP A 224 2.66 -21.70 -1.14
N THR A 225 1.74 -20.99 -0.50
CA THR A 225 0.32 -21.34 -0.43
C THR A 225 -0.48 -20.43 -1.34
N ASN A 226 -1.44 -21.00 -2.05
CA ASN A 226 -2.35 -20.24 -2.89
C ASN A 226 -3.10 -19.19 -2.06
N ALA A 227 -3.29 -18.01 -2.64
CA ALA A 227 -4.18 -16.98 -2.11
C ALA A 227 -5.56 -17.56 -1.77
N SER A 228 -6.12 -17.24 -0.60
CA SER A 228 -7.53 -17.49 -0.30
C SER A 228 -8.34 -16.20 -0.44
N GLY A 229 -9.61 -16.31 -0.82
CA GLY A 229 -10.48 -15.16 -0.96
C GLY A 229 -11.68 -15.40 -1.88
N THR A 230 -12.60 -14.44 -1.86
CA THR A 230 -13.75 -14.38 -2.76
C THR A 230 -13.85 -12.99 -3.35
N SER A 231 -13.95 -12.88 -4.66
CA SER A 231 -14.08 -11.62 -5.39
C SER A 231 -15.23 -11.73 -6.38
N THR A 232 -16.00 -10.66 -6.57
CA THR A 232 -17.02 -10.54 -7.61
C THR A 232 -17.00 -9.15 -8.23
N ILE A 233 -16.95 -9.09 -9.55
CA ILE A 233 -17.10 -7.89 -10.37
C ILE A 233 -18.45 -7.97 -11.07
N LEU A 234 -19.22 -6.89 -11.03
CA LEU A 234 -20.51 -6.73 -11.70
C LEU A 234 -20.50 -5.45 -12.53
N LYS A 235 -20.61 -5.57 -13.84
CA LYS A 235 -20.73 -4.45 -14.77
C LYS A 235 -22.18 -4.33 -15.25
N LEU A 236 -22.77 -3.16 -15.09
CA LEU A 236 -24.13 -2.82 -15.51
C LEU A 236 -24.05 -1.69 -16.55
N ASN A 237 -24.46 -1.96 -17.79
CA ASN A 237 -24.42 -0.99 -18.88
C ASN A 237 -25.78 -0.30 -19.05
N GLY A 238 -25.80 0.94 -19.54
CA GLY A 238 -27.03 1.72 -19.74
C GLY A 238 -28.01 1.15 -20.77
N ASP A 239 -27.55 0.23 -21.63
CA ASP A 239 -28.36 -0.49 -22.62
C ASP A 239 -29.08 -1.74 -22.05
N GLY A 240 -28.96 -1.97 -20.73
CA GLY A 240 -29.55 -3.13 -20.07
C GLY A 240 -28.77 -4.42 -20.29
N THR A 241 -27.50 -4.36 -20.70
CA THR A 241 -26.59 -5.52 -20.63
C THR A 241 -25.83 -5.56 -19.31
N TYR A 242 -25.43 -6.75 -18.89
CA TYR A 242 -24.54 -6.92 -17.74
C TYR A 242 -23.47 -7.98 -18.00
N MET A 243 -22.40 -7.90 -17.20
CA MET A 243 -21.39 -8.95 -17.06
C MET A 243 -21.08 -9.10 -15.56
N LYS A 244 -21.02 -10.34 -15.08
CA LYS A 244 -20.68 -10.69 -13.71
C LYS A 244 -19.54 -11.71 -13.74
N THR A 245 -18.50 -11.47 -12.97
CA THR A 245 -17.36 -12.38 -12.83
C THR A 245 -17.10 -12.62 -11.36
N GLY A 246 -17.04 -13.87 -10.93
CA GLY A 246 -16.72 -14.30 -9.58
C GLY A 246 -15.47 -15.18 -9.56
N LEU A 247 -14.64 -15.02 -8.54
CA LEU A 247 -13.52 -15.88 -8.24
C LEU A 247 -13.58 -16.26 -6.76
N LEU A 248 -13.53 -17.55 -6.48
CA LEU A 248 -13.44 -18.13 -5.14
C LEU A 248 -12.19 -18.98 -5.10
N THR A 249 -11.31 -18.72 -4.14
CA THR A 249 -10.19 -19.59 -3.81
C THR A 249 -10.25 -19.95 -2.33
N ILE A 250 -10.26 -21.25 -2.05
CA ILE A 250 -10.30 -21.80 -0.69
C ILE A 250 -9.12 -22.75 -0.54
N SER A 251 -8.39 -22.59 0.56
CA SER A 251 -7.31 -23.48 0.96
C SER A 251 -7.64 -24.10 2.30
N THR A 252 -7.83 -25.42 2.35
CA THR A 252 -8.20 -26.13 3.58
C THR A 252 -7.36 -27.40 3.70
N PHE A 253 -6.63 -27.57 4.81
CA PHE A 253 -5.81 -28.76 5.09
C PHE A 253 -4.87 -29.18 3.94
N GLY A 254 -4.20 -28.21 3.31
CA GLY A 254 -3.30 -28.46 2.17
C GLY A 254 -4.01 -28.73 0.83
N CYS A 255 -5.34 -28.79 0.81
CA CYS A 255 -6.15 -28.84 -0.39
C CYS A 255 -6.48 -27.42 -0.88
N ASN A 256 -6.11 -27.10 -2.12
CA ASN A 256 -6.47 -25.84 -2.77
C ASN A 256 -7.63 -26.07 -3.73
N SER A 257 -8.70 -25.30 -3.59
CA SER A 257 -9.87 -25.33 -4.49
C SER A 257 -10.09 -23.96 -5.09
N LYS A 258 -10.30 -23.92 -6.41
CA LYS A 258 -10.59 -22.68 -7.15
C LYS A 258 -11.90 -22.83 -7.89
N LEU A 259 -12.67 -21.76 -7.92
CA LEU A 259 -13.89 -21.65 -8.71
C LEU A 259 -13.93 -20.27 -9.36
N PHE A 260 -13.94 -20.27 -10.68
CA PHE A 260 -14.16 -19.10 -11.53
C PHE A 260 -15.55 -19.20 -12.15
N VAL A 261 -16.35 -18.16 -11.98
CA VAL A 261 -17.68 -18.03 -12.58
C VAL A 261 -17.72 -16.76 -13.41
N GLN A 262 -18.23 -16.85 -14.64
CA GLN A 262 -18.53 -15.72 -15.48
C GLN A 262 -19.94 -15.85 -16.03
N GLU A 263 -20.68 -14.75 -16.06
CA GLU A 263 -22.05 -14.67 -16.52
C GLU A 263 -22.25 -13.35 -17.26
N GLN A 264 -22.95 -13.37 -18.39
CA GLN A 264 -23.33 -12.15 -19.10
C GLN A 264 -24.73 -12.31 -19.70
N GLY A 265 -25.44 -11.20 -19.86
CA GLY A 265 -26.79 -11.23 -20.39
C GLY A 265 -27.50 -9.89 -20.33
N LYS A 266 -28.82 -9.93 -20.13
CA LYS A 266 -29.67 -8.75 -19.99
C LYS A 266 -30.10 -8.53 -18.55
N VAL A 267 -30.20 -7.27 -18.14
CA VAL A 267 -30.67 -6.84 -16.83
C VAL A 267 -31.77 -5.81 -17.00
N ALA A 268 -32.88 -5.99 -16.28
CA ALA A 268 -34.01 -5.07 -16.27
C ALA A 268 -34.34 -4.61 -14.85
N GLN A 269 -34.47 -3.31 -14.66
CA GLN A 269 -34.87 -2.71 -13.38
C GLN A 269 -36.40 -2.60 -13.31
N SER A 270 -36.99 -3.15 -12.25
CA SER A 270 -38.42 -3.02 -11.94
C SER A 270 -38.57 -2.61 -10.47
N GLY A 271 -38.84 -1.32 -10.23
CA GLY A 271 -38.84 -0.77 -8.87
C GLY A 271 -37.49 -0.95 -8.16
N ASN A 272 -37.50 -1.66 -7.03
CA ASN A 272 -36.30 -2.01 -6.24
C ASN A 272 -35.75 -3.41 -6.57
N GLN A 273 -36.08 -3.97 -7.73
CA GLN A 273 -35.56 -5.25 -8.19
C GLN A 273 -34.75 -5.11 -9.47
N LEU A 274 -33.66 -5.88 -9.57
CA LEU A 274 -32.93 -6.15 -10.80
C LEU A 274 -33.24 -7.59 -11.24
N ASN A 275 -33.73 -7.74 -12.47
CA ASN A 275 -34.03 -9.02 -13.09
C ASN A 275 -32.93 -9.35 -14.09
N PHE A 276 -32.12 -10.37 -13.79
CA PHE A 276 -31.03 -10.85 -14.63
C PHE A 276 -31.50 -12.01 -15.50
N THR A 277 -31.26 -11.92 -16.79
CA THR A 277 -31.52 -12.96 -17.78
C THR A 277 -30.20 -13.29 -18.48
N PRO A 278 -29.48 -14.33 -18.00
CA PRO A 278 -28.21 -14.74 -18.59
C PRO A 278 -28.40 -15.18 -20.05
N THR A 279 -27.48 -14.76 -20.92
CA THR A 279 -27.39 -15.26 -22.30
C THR A 279 -26.24 -16.25 -22.47
N SER A 280 -25.20 -16.12 -21.65
CA SER A 280 -24.12 -17.11 -21.56
C SER A 280 -23.52 -17.13 -20.17
N SER A 281 -23.00 -18.28 -19.77
CA SER A 281 -22.25 -18.43 -18.52
C SER A 281 -21.16 -19.47 -18.64
N LEU A 282 -20.12 -19.33 -17.82
CA LEU A 282 -19.02 -20.27 -17.67
C LEU A 282 -18.77 -20.45 -16.18
N SER A 283 -18.74 -21.70 -15.72
CA SER A 283 -18.28 -22.07 -14.39
C SER A 283 -17.17 -23.09 -14.56
N GLN A 284 -15.98 -22.78 -14.09
CA GLN A 284 -14.84 -23.70 -14.12
C GLN A 284 -14.09 -23.66 -12.82
N GLY A 285 -13.51 -24.78 -12.43
CA GLY A 285 -12.81 -24.87 -11.17
C GLY A 285 -12.18 -26.23 -10.98
N TYR A 286 -11.56 -26.42 -9.83
CA TYR A 286 -11.04 -27.70 -9.38
C TYR A 286 -11.12 -27.78 -7.86
N THR A 287 -11.19 -29.01 -7.35
CA THR A 287 -11.19 -29.29 -5.92
C THR A 287 -9.92 -30.06 -5.57
N CYS A 288 -9.09 -29.49 -4.71
CA CYS A 288 -7.81 -30.03 -4.22
C CYS A 288 -6.69 -30.22 -5.25
N SER A 289 -6.98 -30.75 -6.44
CA SER A 289 -6.00 -30.96 -7.51
C SER A 289 -6.54 -30.45 -8.86
N PRO A 290 -5.72 -29.77 -9.68
CA PRO A 290 -6.08 -29.37 -11.05
C PRO A 290 -6.53 -30.52 -11.96
N ASP A 291 -6.09 -31.76 -11.68
CA ASP A 291 -6.50 -32.96 -12.43
C ASP A 291 -8.00 -33.29 -12.20
N HIS A 292 -8.60 -32.78 -11.12
CA HIS A 292 -10.03 -32.83 -10.85
C HIS A 292 -10.74 -31.53 -11.26
N SER A 293 -10.34 -30.98 -12.40
CA SER A 293 -11.01 -29.80 -12.95
C SER A 293 -12.36 -30.15 -13.56
N TYR A 294 -13.28 -29.19 -13.48
CA TYR A 294 -14.58 -29.25 -14.14
C TYR A 294 -14.83 -27.95 -14.89
N LYS A 295 -15.65 -28.05 -15.93
CA LYS A 295 -16.11 -26.93 -16.74
C LYS A 295 -17.58 -27.13 -17.08
N GLN A 296 -18.38 -26.09 -16.87
CA GLN A 296 -19.80 -26.04 -17.19
C GLN A 296 -20.10 -24.73 -17.92
N GLU A 297 -20.91 -24.80 -18.95
CA GLU A 297 -21.33 -23.64 -19.74
C GLU A 297 -22.85 -23.52 -19.73
N ASN A 298 -23.35 -22.29 -19.78
CA ASN A 298 -24.78 -21.96 -19.90
C ASN A 298 -25.68 -22.58 -18.82
N THR A 299 -25.16 -22.73 -17.60
CA THR A 299 -25.89 -23.24 -16.43
C THR A 299 -26.56 -22.15 -15.60
N ALA A 300 -26.23 -20.88 -15.80
CA ALA A 300 -26.85 -19.76 -15.09
C ALA A 300 -28.34 -19.64 -15.46
N LYS A 301 -29.19 -19.49 -14.44
CA LYS A 301 -30.65 -19.34 -14.61
C LYS A 301 -31.06 -17.88 -14.42
N PRO A 302 -32.15 -17.43 -15.08
CA PRO A 302 -32.74 -16.14 -14.78
C PRO A 302 -33.00 -15.97 -13.29
N SER A 303 -32.74 -14.77 -12.76
CA SER A 303 -32.89 -14.47 -11.33
C SER A 303 -33.40 -13.04 -11.13
N SER A 304 -34.04 -12.82 -9.98
CA SER A 304 -34.48 -11.50 -9.55
C SER A 304 -33.91 -11.23 -8.16
N VAL A 305 -33.28 -10.07 -7.99
CA VAL A 305 -32.67 -9.67 -6.73
C VAL A 305 -33.17 -8.29 -6.32
N LYS A 306 -33.40 -8.10 -5.02
CA LYS A 306 -33.67 -6.77 -4.49
C LYS A 306 -32.37 -5.99 -4.49
N TYR A 307 -32.41 -4.70 -4.84
CA TYR A 307 -31.25 -3.83 -4.73
C TYR A 307 -31.54 -2.60 -3.88
N SER A 308 -30.50 -2.08 -3.22
CA SER A 308 -30.49 -0.75 -2.63
C SER A 308 -29.19 -0.02 -3.02
N LEU A 309 -29.29 1.30 -3.16
CA LEU A 309 -28.15 2.19 -3.30
C LEU A 309 -28.03 3.00 -2.02
N GLU A 310 -26.87 2.93 -1.37
CA GLU A 310 -26.62 3.62 -0.10
C GLU A 310 -25.37 4.47 -0.19
N GLN A 311 -25.49 5.75 0.17
CA GLN A 311 -24.33 6.61 0.38
C GLN A 311 -23.75 6.31 1.77
N ARG A 312 -22.54 5.75 1.82
CA ARG A 312 -21.79 5.50 3.06
C ARG A 312 -20.60 6.44 3.15
N GLU A 313 -19.89 6.39 4.27
CA GLU A 313 -18.67 7.19 4.52
C GLU A 313 -17.64 7.05 3.40
N TYR A 314 -17.55 5.85 2.78
CA TYR A 314 -16.60 5.54 1.71
C TYR A 314 -17.18 5.64 0.29
N GLY A 315 -18.35 6.26 0.13
CA GLY A 315 -18.99 6.47 -1.18
C GLY A 315 -20.30 5.71 -1.38
N LEU A 316 -20.80 5.78 -2.62
CA LEU A 316 -22.00 5.06 -3.03
C LEU A 316 -21.74 3.55 -3.02
N THR A 317 -22.69 2.77 -2.51
CA THR A 317 -22.63 1.30 -2.48
C THR A 317 -23.90 0.72 -3.10
N LEU A 318 -23.77 -0.42 -3.77
CA LEU A 318 -24.87 -1.21 -4.33
C LEU A 318 -25.02 -2.49 -3.53
N SER A 319 -26.11 -2.65 -2.81
CA SER A 319 -26.45 -3.90 -2.12
C SER A 319 -27.39 -4.73 -2.99
N LEU A 320 -27.09 -6.01 -3.20
CA LEU A 320 -27.97 -6.99 -3.85
C LEU A 320 -28.38 -8.06 -2.84
N THR A 321 -29.68 -8.17 -2.56
CA THR A 321 -30.23 -9.14 -1.60
C THR A 321 -30.96 -10.27 -2.32
N THR A 322 -30.52 -11.50 -2.05
CA THR A 322 -31.11 -12.78 -2.49
C THR A 322 -31.68 -13.54 -1.28
N ALA A 323 -32.18 -14.76 -1.50
CA ALA A 323 -32.55 -15.66 -0.40
C ALA A 323 -31.34 -16.09 0.46
N ASP A 324 -30.15 -16.15 -0.14
CA ASP A 324 -28.93 -16.64 0.50
C ASP A 324 -28.16 -15.54 1.26
N GLY A 325 -28.57 -14.27 1.13
CA GLY A 325 -27.96 -13.15 1.84
C GLY A 325 -27.90 -11.86 1.04
N THR A 326 -27.12 -10.90 1.52
CA THR A 326 -26.89 -9.60 0.85
C THR A 326 -25.42 -9.47 0.48
N THR A 327 -25.15 -9.17 -0.79
CA THR A 327 -23.82 -8.82 -1.30
C THR A 327 -23.71 -7.31 -1.48
N ILE A 328 -22.66 -6.69 -0.93
CA ILE A 328 -22.43 -5.24 -1.00
C ILE A 328 -21.30 -4.97 -1.98
N TYR A 329 -21.59 -4.20 -3.03
CA TYR A 329 -20.64 -3.79 -4.03
C TYR A 329 -20.24 -2.32 -3.89
N ARG A 330 -19.00 -2.02 -4.26
CA ARG A 330 -18.41 -0.68 -4.34
C ARG A 330 -18.14 -0.34 -5.82
N PRO A 331 -18.29 0.91 -6.28
CA PRO A 331 -17.99 1.27 -7.66
C PRO A 331 -16.50 1.11 -7.98
N SER A 332 -16.20 0.59 -9.16
CA SER A 332 -14.86 0.45 -9.73
C SER A 332 -14.27 1.84 -10.01
N GLU A 333 -13.00 2.04 -9.66
CA GLU A 333 -12.33 3.33 -9.82
C GLU A 333 -12.27 3.71 -11.31
N GLY A 334 -12.82 4.88 -11.64
CA GLY A 334 -12.80 5.43 -13.01
C GLY A 334 -14.15 5.51 -13.72
N THR A 335 -15.22 4.91 -13.19
CA THR A 335 -16.56 4.94 -13.85
C THR A 335 -17.57 5.91 -13.22
N GLY A 336 -17.24 6.56 -12.10
CA GLY A 336 -18.14 7.46 -11.39
C GLY A 336 -18.19 8.87 -11.96
N SER A 337 -19.23 9.17 -12.75
CA SER A 337 -19.76 10.53 -12.89
C SER A 337 -20.40 10.91 -11.55
N THR A 338 -19.80 11.87 -10.84
CA THR A 338 -20.28 12.33 -9.54
C THR A 338 -21.69 12.93 -9.69
N PRO A 339 -22.71 12.46 -8.95
CA PRO A 339 -24.00 13.14 -8.92
C PRO A 339 -23.82 14.51 -8.26
N ALA A 340 -24.16 15.58 -8.98
CA ALA A 340 -24.10 16.95 -8.47
C ALA A 340 -25.13 17.13 -7.34
N ASN A 341 -24.72 16.90 -6.08
CA ASN A 341 -25.59 17.11 -4.94
C ASN A 341 -25.58 18.61 -4.57
N THR A 342 -26.65 19.30 -4.92
CA THR A 342 -26.82 20.75 -4.71
C THR A 342 -27.27 20.97 -3.26
N SER A 343 -26.33 21.21 -2.35
CA SER A 343 -26.64 21.63 -0.98
C SER A 343 -26.68 23.15 -0.93
N SER A 344 -27.89 23.71 -0.82
CA SER A 344 -28.12 25.13 -0.58
C SER A 344 -27.78 25.47 0.87
N SER A 345 -26.80 26.35 1.08
CA SER A 345 -26.54 26.96 2.38
C SER A 345 -27.33 28.26 2.48
N ASN A 346 -28.28 28.32 3.41
CA ASN A 346 -28.86 29.57 3.86
C ASN A 346 -27.89 30.23 4.85
N THR A 347 -27.41 31.41 4.47
CA THR A 347 -26.63 32.31 5.31
C THR A 347 -27.52 32.89 6.41
N ALA A 348 -27.12 32.70 7.67
CA ALA A 348 -27.56 33.54 8.78
C ALA A 348 -26.34 33.98 9.57
N SER A 349 -26.08 35.28 9.48
CA SER A 349 -25.08 36.03 10.23
C SER A 349 -25.39 35.97 11.72
N ASN A 350 -24.39 35.69 12.58
CA ASN A 350 -24.39 36.30 13.91
C ASN A 350 -23.01 36.41 14.57
N SER A 351 -22.72 37.64 14.97
CA SER A 351 -22.00 38.14 16.16
C SER A 351 -20.96 37.25 16.86
N GLY A 352 -19.76 37.82 17.00
CA GLY A 352 -18.61 37.21 17.65
C GLY A 352 -18.69 37.04 19.17
N TYR A 353 -17.88 36.10 19.64
CA TYR A 353 -17.35 35.99 21.00
C TYR A 353 -15.96 35.36 20.90
N SER A 354 -14.94 36.08 21.40
CA SER A 354 -13.62 35.51 21.68
C SER A 354 -13.71 34.63 22.91
N ASN A 355 -13.55 33.31 22.74
CA ASN A 355 -13.30 32.38 23.83
C ASN A 355 -11.94 31.70 23.60
N SER A 356 -10.98 32.02 24.45
CA SER A 356 -9.73 31.29 24.61
C SER A 356 -10.01 29.96 25.32
N THR A 357 -10.04 28.87 24.57
CA THR A 357 -10.17 27.52 25.13
C THR A 357 -8.85 27.12 25.79
N PRO A 358 -8.83 26.68 27.05
CA PRO A 358 -7.62 26.15 27.67
C PRO A 358 -7.22 24.84 26.96
N VAL A 359 -5.95 24.76 26.56
CA VAL A 359 -5.34 23.54 26.01
C VAL A 359 -5.36 22.48 27.12
N GLN A 360 -6.38 21.64 27.14
CA GLN A 360 -6.34 20.43 27.96
C GLN A 360 -5.20 19.56 27.44
N GLN A 361 -4.15 19.39 28.25
CA GLN A 361 -3.11 18.42 27.97
C GLN A 361 -3.78 17.05 27.80
N GLN A 362 -3.75 16.52 26.57
CA GLN A 362 -4.16 15.15 26.30
C GLN A 362 -3.25 14.23 27.13
N VAL A 363 -3.78 13.71 28.23
CA VAL A 363 -3.13 12.66 29.01
C VAL A 363 -3.02 11.45 28.08
N LYS A 364 -1.81 11.13 27.62
CA LYS A 364 -1.58 9.93 26.81
C LYS A 364 -2.01 8.71 27.66
N PRO A 365 -2.83 7.80 27.13
CA PRO A 365 -3.28 6.63 27.86
C PRO A 365 -2.10 5.80 28.35
N ILE A 366 -2.18 5.32 29.60
CA ILE A 366 -1.23 4.38 30.19
C ILE A 366 -1.32 3.07 29.41
N ARG A 367 -0.19 2.55 28.93
CA ARG A 367 -0.14 1.26 28.23
C ARG A 367 0.26 0.18 29.23
N THR A 368 -0.64 -0.76 29.50
CA THR A 368 -0.43 -1.88 30.45
C THR A 368 0.00 -3.17 29.75
N ASP A 369 0.38 -3.09 28.48
CA ASP A 369 0.75 -4.18 27.60
C ASP A 369 2.20 -4.03 27.08
N ALA A 370 2.69 -5.02 26.35
CA ALA A 370 4.01 -5.00 25.73
C ALA A 370 4.05 -4.10 24.48
N SER A 371 2.92 -3.58 24.00
CA SER A 371 2.81 -2.77 22.77
C SER A 371 3.73 -1.54 22.76
N GLY A 372 4.44 -1.30 21.67
CA GLY A 372 5.28 -0.13 21.40
C GLY A 372 6.70 -0.49 20.94
N ASN A 373 7.61 0.49 21.00
CA ASN A 373 8.99 0.29 20.57
C ASN A 373 9.86 -0.28 21.69
N TRP A 374 10.82 -1.13 21.33
CA TRP A 374 11.81 -1.74 22.22
C TRP A 374 13.18 -1.77 21.56
N ASN A 375 14.22 -1.59 22.37
CA ASN A 375 15.60 -1.93 22.04
C ASN A 375 15.80 -3.41 22.35
N VAL A 376 16.52 -4.11 21.49
CA VAL A 376 16.76 -5.55 21.60
C VAL A 376 18.25 -5.81 21.56
N LEU A 377 18.73 -6.60 22.52
CA LEU A 377 20.09 -7.15 22.55
C LEU A 377 20.01 -8.67 22.45
N LEU A 378 20.62 -9.22 21.41
CA LEU A 378 20.84 -10.66 21.24
C LEU A 378 22.30 -10.96 21.52
N SER A 379 22.60 -11.71 22.58
CA SER A 379 23.97 -12.03 22.96
C SER A 379 24.24 -13.53 22.87
N ALA A 380 25.24 -13.92 22.08
CA ALA A 380 25.68 -15.31 21.93
C ALA A 380 27.19 -15.36 21.66
N GLY A 381 27.90 -16.33 22.26
CA GLY A 381 29.34 -16.52 21.99
C GLY A 381 30.25 -15.33 22.33
N GLY A 382 29.79 -14.38 23.17
CA GLY A 382 30.51 -13.13 23.48
C GLY A 382 30.26 -11.99 22.49
N GLU A 383 29.50 -12.23 21.43
CA GLU A 383 29.03 -11.20 20.50
C GLU A 383 27.66 -10.68 20.91
N THR A 384 27.33 -9.46 20.50
CA THR A 384 26.00 -8.85 20.74
C THR A 384 25.51 -8.16 19.49
N LEU A 385 24.28 -8.49 19.10
CA LEU A 385 23.56 -7.86 17.99
C LEU A 385 22.50 -6.93 18.56
N GLU A 386 22.56 -5.66 18.16
CA GLU A 386 21.60 -4.63 18.56
C GLU A 386 20.52 -4.47 17.49
N LEU A 387 19.25 -4.61 17.89
CA LEU A 387 18.09 -4.42 17.03
C LEU A 387 17.09 -3.48 17.71
N THR A 388 16.10 -3.04 16.95
CA THR A 388 14.90 -2.40 17.50
C THR A 388 13.68 -3.15 17.00
N ILE A 389 12.66 -3.29 17.84
CA ILE A 389 11.39 -3.88 17.45
C ILE A 389 10.24 -2.93 17.74
N SER A 390 9.22 -2.96 16.89
CA SER A 390 7.94 -2.30 17.13
C SER A 390 6.88 -3.37 17.25
N VAL A 391 6.34 -3.54 18.46
CA VAL A 391 5.35 -4.58 18.76
C VAL A 391 3.96 -4.00 19.03
N ASP A 392 2.95 -4.80 18.74
CA ASP A 392 1.57 -4.65 19.15
C ASP A 392 1.18 -5.92 19.94
N GLU A 393 0.57 -5.75 21.11
CA GLU A 393 0.05 -6.85 21.93
C GLU A 393 -1.48 -6.77 21.98
N ASP A 394 -2.13 -7.88 21.67
CA ASP A 394 -3.57 -8.06 21.79
C ASP A 394 -3.93 -9.39 22.47
N ASP A 395 -5.20 -9.78 22.38
CA ASP A 395 -5.73 -11.01 22.98
C ASP A 395 -5.12 -12.30 22.41
N ARG A 396 -4.41 -12.24 21.28
CA ARG A 396 -3.72 -13.39 20.67
C ARG A 396 -2.24 -13.47 20.99
N GLY A 397 -1.65 -12.39 21.49
CA GLY A 397 -0.24 -12.34 21.86
C GLY A 397 0.47 -11.11 21.30
N ILE A 398 1.76 -11.26 21.04
CA ILE A 398 2.66 -10.20 20.60
C ILE A 398 2.94 -10.40 19.12
N MET A 399 2.85 -9.34 18.32
CA MET A 399 3.30 -9.29 16.93
C MET A 399 4.05 -8.00 16.66
N GLY A 400 4.98 -8.00 15.70
CA GLY A 400 5.70 -6.77 15.37
C GLY A 400 6.71 -6.91 14.24
N ASN A 401 7.40 -5.81 13.97
CA ASN A 401 8.48 -5.73 13.00
C ASN A 401 9.83 -5.59 13.71
N VAL A 402 10.88 -6.13 13.10
CA VAL A 402 12.27 -6.05 13.54
C VAL A 402 13.04 -5.14 12.60
N TYR A 403 13.82 -4.23 13.18
CA TYR A 403 14.63 -3.27 12.47
C TYR A 403 16.08 -3.32 12.95
N MET A 404 17.01 -3.20 12.01
CA MET A 404 18.44 -3.04 12.26
C MET A 404 18.88 -1.72 11.62
N GLN A 405 19.42 -0.80 12.42
CA GLN A 405 19.82 0.54 11.97
C GLN A 405 18.71 1.32 11.24
N GLY A 406 17.44 1.06 11.60
CA GLY A 406 16.26 1.69 11.00
C GLY A 406 15.75 1.03 9.71
N GLU A 407 16.45 0.01 9.20
CA GLU A 407 15.98 -0.79 8.06
C GLU A 407 15.19 -1.99 8.55
N TYR A 408 14.10 -2.32 7.84
CA TYR A 408 13.31 -3.51 8.13
C TYR A 408 14.12 -4.77 7.81
N VAL A 409 14.25 -5.66 8.78
CA VAL A 409 15.01 -6.90 8.64
C VAL A 409 14.24 -8.13 9.05
N GLY A 410 13.01 -8.02 9.55
CA GLY A 410 12.34 -9.19 10.11
C GLY A 410 11.01 -8.91 10.81
N TYR A 411 10.47 -9.94 11.43
CA TYR A 411 9.25 -9.86 12.23
C TYR A 411 9.43 -10.54 13.58
N VAL A 412 8.58 -10.16 14.53
CA VAL A 412 8.55 -10.75 15.88
C VAL A 412 7.13 -11.23 16.19
N MET A 413 7.02 -12.40 16.80
CA MET A 413 5.77 -12.98 17.28
C MET A 413 5.96 -13.57 18.66
N GLY A 414 4.92 -13.67 19.48
CA GLY A 414 5.04 -14.30 20.78
C GLY A 414 3.79 -14.20 21.63
N ASN A 415 3.94 -14.48 22.92
CA ASN A 415 2.86 -14.38 23.88
C ASN A 415 3.43 -13.97 25.24
N ARG A 416 2.97 -12.83 25.77
CA ARG A 416 3.44 -12.29 27.05
C ARG A 416 3.19 -13.26 28.21
N ASN A 417 2.05 -13.93 28.22
CA ASN A 417 1.64 -14.82 29.32
C ASN A 417 2.51 -16.07 29.39
N THR A 418 2.97 -16.57 28.25
CA THR A 418 3.91 -17.70 28.21
C THR A 418 5.36 -17.26 28.26
N GLY A 419 5.64 -15.97 27.99
CA GLY A 419 6.99 -15.45 27.88
C GLY A 419 7.75 -15.92 26.63
N VAL A 420 7.07 -16.54 25.67
CA VAL A 420 7.68 -16.98 24.40
C VAL A 420 7.73 -15.81 23.44
N LEU A 421 8.90 -15.58 22.84
CA LEU A 421 9.10 -14.68 21.70
C LEU A 421 9.81 -15.43 20.57
N SER A 422 9.50 -15.11 19.33
CA SER A 422 10.14 -15.63 18.13
C SER A 422 10.47 -14.44 17.24
N LEU A 423 11.76 -14.17 17.03
CA LEU A 423 12.24 -13.12 16.14
C LEU A 423 12.78 -13.78 14.89
N THR A 424 12.25 -13.45 13.72
CA THR A 424 12.74 -13.98 12.44
C THR A 424 13.36 -12.85 11.63
N LEU A 425 14.63 -13.02 11.26
CA LEU A 425 15.38 -12.11 10.41
C LEU A 425 15.38 -12.64 8.97
N ASN A 426 15.07 -11.77 8.01
CA ASN A 426 15.06 -12.05 6.57
C ASN A 426 16.47 -11.87 5.99
N ASP A 427 17.45 -12.59 6.52
CA ASP A 427 18.77 -12.75 5.89
C ASP A 427 18.73 -13.83 4.79
N ASP A 428 19.88 -14.15 4.19
CA ASP A 428 19.95 -15.12 3.08
C ASP A 428 19.48 -16.54 3.48
N ASP A 429 19.48 -16.87 4.78
CA ASP A 429 19.13 -18.19 5.34
C ASP A 429 17.85 -18.20 6.20
N GLU A 430 17.16 -17.06 6.31
CA GLU A 430 16.05 -16.77 7.21
C GLU A 430 16.29 -17.28 8.65
N THR A 431 17.09 -16.55 9.41
CA THR A 431 17.42 -16.90 10.80
C THR A 431 16.25 -16.62 11.76
N THR A 432 15.81 -17.64 12.50
CA THR A 432 14.79 -17.53 13.56
C THR A 432 15.40 -17.71 14.95
N PHE A 433 15.19 -16.74 15.83
CA PHE A 433 15.56 -16.74 17.24
C PHE A 433 14.31 -17.00 18.09
N LYS A 434 14.16 -18.23 18.59
CA LYS A 434 13.05 -18.60 19.46
C LYS A 434 13.48 -18.47 20.91
N ALA A 435 12.97 -17.44 21.58
CA ALA A 435 13.25 -17.12 22.96
C ALA A 435 12.14 -17.55 23.93
N GLN A 436 12.55 -17.97 25.12
CA GLN A 436 11.70 -18.21 26.27
C GLN A 436 12.21 -17.37 27.44
N GLY A 437 11.37 -16.49 27.95
CA GLY A 437 11.75 -15.52 28.97
C GLY A 437 10.59 -15.02 29.80
N ASN A 438 10.77 -13.86 30.42
CA ASN A 438 9.73 -13.22 31.24
C ASN A 438 9.71 -11.71 31.00
N PHE A 439 8.51 -11.18 30.77
CA PHE A 439 8.25 -9.75 30.85
C PHE A 439 8.22 -9.33 32.32
N ARG A 440 8.96 -8.28 32.67
CA ARG A 440 9.03 -7.77 34.03
C ARG A 440 8.24 -6.48 34.15
N ASN A 441 7.56 -6.36 35.28
CA ASN A 441 6.90 -5.12 35.63
C ASN A 441 7.93 -4.13 36.22
N ASN A 442 7.86 -2.87 35.81
CA ASN A 442 8.55 -1.78 36.46
C ASN A 442 7.54 -0.86 37.14
N PRO A 443 7.35 -0.98 38.47
CA PRO A 443 6.40 -0.17 39.21
C PRO A 443 6.77 1.32 39.21
N ASP A 444 8.04 1.66 38.98
CA ASP A 444 8.53 3.05 38.95
C ASP A 444 8.18 3.74 37.62
N ASN A 445 7.85 2.97 36.57
CA ASN A 445 7.43 3.48 35.27
C ASN A 445 5.91 3.41 35.12
N ALA A 446 5.20 4.35 35.76
CA ALA A 446 3.74 4.42 35.71
C ALA A 446 3.15 4.53 34.29
N ARG A 447 3.97 4.92 33.30
CA ARG A 447 3.55 5.04 31.89
C ARG A 447 3.66 3.72 31.13
N TYR A 448 4.68 2.93 31.43
CA TYR A 448 4.92 1.61 30.85
C TYR A 448 5.22 0.63 32.00
N PRO A 449 4.19 0.08 32.64
CA PRO A 449 4.35 -0.85 33.74
C PRO A 449 5.13 -2.11 33.32
N ILE A 450 5.23 -2.40 32.01
CA ILE A 450 6.08 -3.43 31.42
C ILE A 450 7.10 -2.75 30.53
N ASP A 451 8.36 -2.76 30.94
CA ASP A 451 9.44 -2.10 30.21
C ASP A 451 10.72 -2.92 30.04
N TYR A 452 10.70 -4.17 30.50
CA TYR A 452 11.84 -5.08 30.40
C TYR A 452 11.41 -6.52 30.08
N TYR A 453 12.19 -7.21 29.26
CA TYR A 453 12.10 -8.65 29.04
C TYR A 453 13.50 -9.26 29.09
N LEU A 454 13.61 -10.44 29.70
CA LEU A 454 14.83 -11.24 29.67
C LEU A 454 14.47 -12.71 29.40
N GLY A 455 15.13 -13.32 28.42
CA GLY A 455 14.96 -14.73 28.08
C GLY A 455 16.21 -15.34 27.47
N GLU A 456 16.19 -16.65 27.31
CA GLU A 456 17.19 -17.39 26.52
C GLU A 456 16.59 -17.78 25.19
N PHE A 457 17.40 -17.82 24.13
CA PHE A 457 16.96 -18.20 22.79
C PHE A 457 17.73 -19.38 22.22
N GLU A 458 17.06 -20.12 21.35
CA GLU A 458 17.66 -21.02 20.36
C GLU A 458 17.51 -20.41 18.97
N ALA A 459 18.60 -20.33 18.22
CA ALA A 459 18.61 -19.84 16.85
C ALA A 459 18.59 -21.02 15.87
N THR A 460 17.73 -20.94 14.84
CA THR A 460 17.63 -21.94 13.77
C THR A 460 17.53 -21.27 12.41
N ASN A 461 18.05 -21.89 11.36
CA ASN A 461 17.79 -21.45 9.97
C ASN A 461 16.45 -21.97 9.45
N VAL A 462 16.09 -21.63 8.20
CA VAL A 462 14.87 -22.10 7.53
C VAL A 462 14.73 -23.63 7.43
N ARG A 463 15.83 -24.38 7.56
CA ARG A 463 15.84 -25.85 7.56
C ARG A 463 15.66 -26.45 8.95
N GLY A 464 15.55 -25.61 9.99
CA GLY A 464 15.50 -26.02 11.39
C GLY A 464 16.85 -26.48 11.94
N GLU A 465 17.96 -26.21 11.25
CA GLU A 465 19.29 -26.52 11.76
C GLU A 465 19.65 -25.51 12.87
N SER A 466 20.13 -26.01 14.00
CA SER A 466 20.54 -25.16 15.13
C SER A 466 21.79 -24.35 14.76
N LEU A 467 21.69 -23.03 14.92
CA LEU A 467 22.77 -22.06 14.72
C LEU A 467 23.44 -21.66 16.05
N GLY A 468 22.87 -22.05 17.18
CA GLY A 468 23.37 -21.77 18.52
C GLY A 468 22.29 -21.28 19.48
N ASN A 469 22.72 -20.92 20.68
CA ASN A 469 21.85 -20.40 21.73
C ASN A 469 22.46 -19.15 22.39
N GLY A 470 21.62 -18.35 23.04
CA GLY A 470 22.07 -17.11 23.67
C GLY A 470 21.02 -16.47 24.56
N ALA A 471 21.25 -15.20 24.90
CA ALA A 471 20.34 -14.40 25.70
C ALA A 471 19.65 -13.33 24.84
N LEU A 472 18.36 -13.11 25.11
CA LEU A 472 17.54 -12.06 24.52
C LEU A 472 17.12 -11.09 25.63
N GLU A 473 17.50 -9.82 25.48
CA GLU A 473 17.10 -8.73 26.36
C GLU A 473 16.31 -7.68 25.57
N LEU A 474 15.13 -7.28 26.07
CA LEU A 474 14.39 -6.14 25.53
C LEU A 474 14.26 -5.06 26.60
N SER A 475 14.48 -3.81 26.22
CA SER A 475 14.24 -2.64 27.06
C SER A 475 13.49 -1.55 26.30
N ARG A 476 12.64 -0.79 27.00
CA ARG A 476 11.99 0.39 26.39
C ARG A 476 13.02 1.51 26.15
N PRO A 477 12.92 2.26 25.04
CA PRO A 477 13.73 3.47 24.85
C PRO A 477 13.50 4.45 26.01
N GLN A 478 14.58 4.90 26.65
CA GLN A 478 14.51 6.00 27.60
C GLN A 478 14.29 7.29 26.81
N ASN A 479 13.08 7.86 26.92
CA ASN A 479 12.72 9.14 26.30
C ASN A 479 13.03 10.30 27.24
#